data_AF-A0A1J3IAF6-F1
#
_entry.id   AF-A0A1J3IAF6-F1
#
_cell.length_a   1.000
_cell.length_b   1.000
_cell.length_c   1.000
_cell.angle_alpha   90.00
_cell.angle_beta   90.00
_cell.angle_gamma   90.00
#
_symmetry.space_group_name_H-M   'P 1'
#
loop_
_entity.id
_entity.type
_entity.pdbx_description
1 polymer ?
#
loop_
_entity_poly.entity_id
_entity_poly.type
_entity_poly.pdbx_seq_one_letter_code
_entity_poly.pdbx_strand_id
1 'polypeptide(L)'
;AMELMRQGAMYTVLKSLLAAMAWPATILVAADFIDSRWSIAIDRSDKAGRLLADALRKGLQGNRPVTLVGFSLGARVVFKCLQALAETEKNSEIVERAVLIGAPISINNENWRDVRKMVAGRFINVYATNDWTLGVAFRASLLSQGLAGIQPVCIPGIQDVDVTDMVEGHSSYLWKTQQILEKLELDNSYPVFRNAL
;
A
#
# COMPACT_ATOMS: atom_id res chain seq x y z
N ALA A 1 48.61 -39.01 -14.96
CA ALA A 1 48.68 -38.17 -13.74
C ALA A 1 48.31 -36.70 -14.03
N MET A 2 48.96 -36.05 -15.01
CA MET A 2 48.72 -34.64 -15.36
C MET A 2 47.28 -34.35 -15.86
N GLU A 3 46.71 -35.26 -16.66
CA GLU A 3 45.31 -35.19 -17.14
C GLU A 3 44.28 -35.16 -15.99
N LEU A 4 44.47 -36.04 -15.00
CA LEU A 4 43.60 -36.18 -13.83
C LEU A 4 43.70 -34.96 -12.91
N MET A 5 44.89 -34.39 -12.74
CA MET A 5 45.08 -33.14 -11.99
C MET A 5 44.41 -31.95 -12.66
N ARG A 6 44.52 -31.83 -14.00
CA ARG A 6 43.84 -30.80 -14.78
C ARG A 6 42.32 -30.93 -14.70
N GLN A 7 41.78 -32.14 -14.79
CA GLN A 7 40.35 -32.41 -14.63
C GLN A 7 39.85 -32.06 -13.21
N GLY A 8 40.60 -32.41 -12.17
CA GLY A 8 40.26 -32.08 -10.77
C GLY A 8 40.27 -30.58 -10.48
N ALA A 9 41.26 -29.85 -11.01
CA ALA A 9 41.33 -28.39 -10.89
C ALA A 9 40.15 -27.71 -11.61
N MET A 10 39.84 -28.14 -12.84
CA MET A 10 38.74 -27.59 -13.63
C MET A 10 37.38 -27.83 -12.96
N TYR A 11 37.17 -29.00 -12.35
CA TYR A 11 35.96 -29.32 -11.59
C TYR A 11 35.82 -28.45 -10.33
N THR A 12 36.93 -28.16 -9.64
CA THR A 12 36.95 -27.32 -8.44
C THR A 12 36.65 -25.86 -8.78
N VAL A 13 37.27 -25.33 -9.84
CA VAL A 13 37.00 -23.97 -10.33
C VAL A 13 35.55 -23.83 -10.78
N LEU A 14 35.03 -24.81 -11.54
CA LEU A 14 33.63 -24.80 -11.98
C LEU A 14 32.66 -24.84 -10.79
N LYS A 15 32.92 -25.66 -9.76
CA LYS A 15 32.11 -25.67 -8.53
C LYS A 15 32.15 -24.36 -7.78
N SER A 16 33.32 -23.74 -7.66
CA SER A 16 33.46 -22.45 -7.00
C SER A 16 32.70 -21.34 -7.74
N LEU A 17 32.73 -21.35 -9.08
CA LEU A 17 31.99 -20.42 -9.91
C LEU A 17 30.47 -20.64 -9.81
N LEU A 18 30.01 -21.89 -9.87
CA LEU A 18 28.60 -22.23 -9.71
C LEU A 18 28.09 -21.86 -8.31
N ALA A 19 28.87 -22.10 -7.25
CA ALA A 19 28.52 -21.69 -5.90
C ALA A 19 28.47 -20.16 -5.74
N ALA A 20 29.41 -19.44 -6.35
CA ALA A 20 29.42 -17.97 -6.35
C ALA A 20 28.22 -17.38 -7.10
N MET A 21 27.74 -18.04 -8.17
CA MET A 21 26.55 -17.62 -8.92
C MET A 21 25.23 -18.10 -8.32
N ALA A 22 25.24 -19.15 -7.50
CA ALA A 22 24.04 -19.71 -6.88
C ALA A 22 23.35 -18.70 -5.95
N TRP A 23 24.12 -17.93 -5.18
CA TRP A 23 23.57 -16.92 -4.28
C TRP A 23 22.90 -15.74 -5.02
N PRO A 24 23.54 -15.09 -6.02
CA PRO A 24 22.87 -14.11 -6.87
C PRO A 24 21.63 -14.66 -7.60
N ALA A 25 21.72 -15.87 -8.16
CA ALA A 25 20.60 -16.46 -8.91
C ALA A 25 19.40 -16.78 -8.01
N THR A 26 19.64 -17.30 -6.80
CA THR A 26 18.57 -17.59 -5.83
C THR A 26 17.89 -16.31 -5.33
N ILE A 27 18.65 -15.23 -5.10
CA ILE A 27 18.08 -13.92 -4.77
C ILE A 27 17.19 -13.42 -5.91
N LEU A 28 17.66 -13.50 -7.16
CA LEU A 28 16.91 -13.03 -8.33
C LEU A 28 15.57 -13.79 -8.48
N VAL A 29 15.62 -15.12 -8.41
CA VAL A 29 14.40 -15.96 -8.51
C VAL A 29 13.44 -15.70 -7.36
N ALA A 30 13.94 -15.52 -6.14
CA ALA A 30 13.10 -15.19 -4.99
C ALA A 30 12.44 -13.81 -5.14
N ALA A 31 13.17 -12.82 -5.64
CA ALA A 31 12.64 -11.49 -5.95
C ALA A 31 11.55 -11.55 -7.01
N ASP A 32 11.81 -12.20 -8.16
CA ASP A 32 10.84 -12.34 -9.26
C ASP A 32 9.54 -13.04 -8.81
N PHE A 33 9.65 -14.07 -7.96
CA PHE A 33 8.49 -14.78 -7.45
C PHE A 33 7.64 -13.92 -6.50
N ILE A 34 8.29 -13.12 -5.65
CA ILE A 34 7.61 -12.18 -4.75
C ILE A 34 6.94 -11.08 -5.57
N ASP A 35 7.64 -10.49 -6.54
CA ASP A 35 7.12 -9.45 -7.42
C ASP A 35 5.90 -9.93 -8.20
N SER A 36 5.91 -11.17 -8.72
CA SER A 36 4.75 -11.70 -9.45
C SER A 36 3.50 -11.88 -8.55
N ARG A 37 3.65 -12.43 -7.34
CA ARG A 37 2.52 -12.61 -6.41
C ARG A 37 2.00 -11.28 -5.89
N TRP A 38 2.90 -10.35 -5.62
CA TRP A 38 2.54 -9.00 -5.20
C TRP A 38 1.80 -8.24 -6.30
N SER A 39 2.28 -8.29 -7.54
CA SER A 39 1.61 -7.71 -8.70
C SER A 39 0.20 -8.27 -8.91
N ILE A 40 0.02 -9.59 -8.76
CA ILE A 40 -1.31 -10.22 -8.78
C ILE A 40 -2.20 -9.69 -7.66
N ALA A 41 -1.65 -9.52 -6.45
CA ALA A 41 -2.41 -9.01 -5.31
C ALA A 41 -2.81 -7.54 -5.50
N ILE A 42 -1.94 -6.73 -6.10
CA ILE A 42 -2.21 -5.35 -6.51
C ILE A 42 -3.34 -5.31 -7.56
N ASP A 43 -3.25 -6.10 -8.64
CA ASP A 43 -4.30 -6.19 -9.67
C ASP A 43 -5.66 -6.62 -9.09
N ARG A 44 -5.66 -7.62 -8.20
CA ARG A 44 -6.88 -8.05 -7.51
C ARG A 44 -7.45 -6.97 -6.60
N SER A 45 -6.60 -6.20 -5.93
CA SER A 45 -7.04 -5.08 -5.09
C SER A 45 -7.68 -3.97 -5.93
N ASP A 46 -7.14 -3.69 -7.11
CA ASP A 46 -7.70 -2.72 -8.05
C ASP A 46 -9.09 -3.14 -8.53
N LYS A 47 -9.24 -4.42 -8.91
CA LYS A 47 -10.52 -5.01 -9.31
C LYS A 47 -11.53 -5.00 -8.16
N ALA A 48 -11.12 -5.38 -6.96
CA ALA A 48 -11.97 -5.37 -5.77
C ALA A 48 -12.45 -3.95 -5.42
N GLY A 49 -11.59 -2.94 -5.56
CA GLY A 49 -11.97 -1.54 -5.36
C GLY A 49 -13.08 -1.09 -6.33
N ARG A 50 -12.96 -1.44 -7.61
CA ARG A 50 -14.01 -1.18 -8.61
C ARG A 50 -15.33 -1.88 -8.27
N LEU A 51 -15.27 -3.15 -7.85
CA LEU A 51 -16.47 -3.89 -7.42
C LEU A 51 -17.12 -3.28 -6.17
N LEU A 52 -16.31 -2.81 -5.21
CA LEU A 52 -16.81 -2.11 -4.02
C LEU A 52 -17.50 -0.78 -4.42
N ALA A 53 -16.92 -0.03 -5.36
CA ALA A 53 -17.56 1.18 -5.88
C ALA A 53 -18.92 0.88 -6.54
N ASP A 54 -19.00 -0.20 -7.32
CA ASP A 54 -20.27 -0.62 -7.94
C ASP A 54 -21.30 -1.07 -6.90
N ALA A 55 -20.88 -1.75 -5.84
CA ALA A 55 -21.75 -2.10 -4.72
C ALA A 55 -22.31 -0.84 -4.02
N LEU A 56 -21.45 0.15 -3.76
CA LEU A 56 -21.85 1.42 -3.17
C LEU A 56 -22.81 2.21 -4.07
N ARG A 57 -22.54 2.25 -5.39
CA ARG A 57 -23.41 2.90 -6.38
C ARG A 57 -24.80 2.28 -6.46
N LYS A 58 -24.87 0.95 -6.36
CA LYS A 58 -26.14 0.21 -6.34
C LYS A 58 -26.95 0.43 -5.06
N GLY A 59 -26.36 1.12 -4.07
CA GLY A 59 -27.06 1.46 -2.83
C GLY A 59 -27.39 0.23 -1.98
N LEU A 60 -26.55 -0.82 -2.01
CA LEU A 60 -26.78 -2.04 -1.21
C LEU A 60 -26.80 -1.76 0.30
N GLN A 61 -26.12 -0.71 0.73
CA GLN A 61 -26.09 -0.15 2.08
C GLN A 61 -27.26 0.81 2.38
N GLY A 62 -28.15 1.05 1.41
CA GLY A 62 -29.15 2.11 1.46
C GLY A 62 -28.51 3.51 1.39
N ASN A 63 -29.16 4.48 2.04
CA ASN A 63 -28.71 5.88 2.07
C ASN A 63 -27.81 6.19 3.28
N ARG A 64 -27.23 5.17 3.92
CA ARG A 64 -26.38 5.37 5.11
C ARG A 64 -24.98 5.81 4.68
N PRO A 65 -24.42 6.87 5.30
CA PRO A 65 -23.02 7.22 5.09
C PRO A 65 -22.09 6.07 5.48
N VAL A 66 -21.03 5.86 4.71
CA VAL A 66 -20.09 4.75 4.89
C VAL A 66 -18.74 5.27 5.36
N THR A 67 -18.16 4.58 6.35
CA THR A 67 -16.76 4.73 6.74
C THR A 67 -15.95 3.58 6.16
N LEU A 68 -14.94 3.90 5.35
CA LEU A 68 -14.04 2.94 4.74
C LEU A 68 -12.69 2.93 5.46
N VAL A 69 -12.28 1.77 5.96
CA VAL A 69 -10.98 1.58 6.61
C VAL A 69 -10.26 0.45 5.90
N GLY A 70 -9.03 0.68 5.45
CA GLY A 70 -8.23 -0.30 4.77
C GLY A 70 -6.79 -0.31 5.25
N PHE A 71 -6.25 -1.50 5.49
CA PHE A 71 -4.83 -1.72 5.78
C PHE A 71 -4.15 -2.38 4.58
N SER A 72 -2.93 -1.94 4.24
CA SER A 72 -2.11 -2.52 3.18
C SER A 72 -2.87 -2.55 1.85
N LEU A 73 -2.94 -3.71 1.19
CA LEU A 73 -3.75 -3.91 -0.02
C LEU A 73 -5.24 -3.58 0.17
N GLY A 74 -5.79 -3.72 1.38
CA GLY A 74 -7.13 -3.25 1.71
C GLY A 74 -7.25 -1.72 1.64
N ALA A 75 -6.20 -0.98 2.00
CA ALA A 75 -6.14 0.47 1.79
C ALA A 75 -6.17 0.79 0.28
N ARG A 76 -5.47 -0.01 -0.53
CA ARG A 76 -5.52 0.12 -1.99
C ARG A 76 -6.92 -0.17 -2.55
N VAL A 77 -7.65 -1.16 -2.02
CA VAL A 77 -9.07 -1.41 -2.36
C VAL A 77 -9.92 -0.17 -2.10
N VAL A 78 -9.79 0.45 -0.91
CA VAL A 78 -10.52 1.68 -0.55
C VAL A 78 -10.18 2.81 -1.52
N PHE A 79 -8.89 3.05 -1.79
CA PHE A 79 -8.46 4.09 -2.71
C PHE A 79 -9.00 3.89 -4.13
N LYS A 80 -8.92 2.66 -4.66
CA LYS A 80 -9.42 2.32 -6.00
C LYS A 80 -10.94 2.35 -6.07
N CYS A 81 -11.63 2.07 -4.97
CA CYS A 81 -13.06 2.31 -4.85
C CYS A 81 -13.39 3.79 -5.00
N LEU A 82 -12.75 4.68 -4.23
CA LEU A 82 -12.94 6.12 -4.32
C LEU A 82 -12.57 6.67 -5.71
N GLN A 83 -11.47 6.19 -6.30
CA GLN A 83 -11.07 6.56 -7.65
C GLN A 83 -12.13 6.15 -8.68
N ALA A 84 -12.66 4.93 -8.58
CA ALA A 84 -13.72 4.48 -9.46
C ALA A 84 -14.99 5.32 -9.29
N LEU A 85 -15.39 5.66 -8.05
CA LEU A 85 -16.54 6.53 -7.81
C LEU A 85 -16.36 7.94 -8.45
N ALA A 86 -15.14 8.49 -8.38
CA ALA A 86 -14.80 9.78 -8.98
C ALA A 86 -14.96 9.79 -10.50
N GLU A 87 -14.75 8.66 -11.21
CA GLU A 87 -14.91 8.57 -12.67
C GLU A 87 -16.33 8.91 -13.16
N THR A 88 -17.35 8.82 -12.29
CA THR A 88 -18.76 9.05 -12.68
C THR A 88 -19.42 10.23 -11.99
N GLU A 89 -18.82 10.75 -10.91
CA GLU A 89 -19.37 11.77 -9.99
C GLU A 89 -20.77 11.47 -9.38
N LYS A 90 -21.42 10.34 -9.72
CA LYS A 90 -22.69 9.92 -9.13
C LYS A 90 -22.50 9.34 -7.73
N ASN A 91 -23.37 9.73 -6.80
CA ASN A 91 -23.36 9.32 -5.38
C ASN A 91 -22.06 9.70 -4.66
N SER A 92 -21.50 10.87 -4.98
CA SER A 92 -20.21 11.32 -4.45
C SER A 92 -20.17 11.58 -2.95
N GLU A 93 -21.33 11.63 -2.31
CA GLU A 93 -21.48 11.96 -0.89
C GLU A 93 -21.64 10.73 0.02
N ILE A 94 -21.61 9.51 -0.54
CA ILE A 94 -21.91 8.30 0.25
C ILE A 94 -20.79 7.89 1.21
N VAL A 95 -19.55 8.27 0.91
CA VAL A 95 -18.40 7.99 1.78
C VAL A 95 -18.19 9.17 2.71
N GLU A 96 -18.49 8.98 4.00
CA GLU A 96 -18.29 9.99 5.02
C GLU A 96 -16.80 10.08 5.40
N ARG A 97 -16.15 8.93 5.59
CA ARG A 97 -14.78 8.86 6.13
C ARG A 97 -13.98 7.78 5.40
N ALA A 98 -12.70 8.05 5.20
CA ALA A 98 -11.76 7.10 4.63
C ALA A 98 -10.47 7.08 5.45
N VAL A 99 -9.98 5.88 5.79
CA VAL A 99 -8.72 5.68 6.50
C VAL A 99 -7.88 4.67 5.75
N LEU A 100 -6.71 5.12 5.30
CA LEU A 100 -5.72 4.29 4.62
C LEU A 100 -4.55 4.05 5.57
N ILE A 101 -4.26 2.79 5.86
CA ILE A 101 -3.21 2.41 6.81
C ILE A 101 -2.12 1.65 6.07
N GLY A 102 -0.88 2.15 6.11
CA GLY A 102 0.27 1.50 5.48
C GLY A 102 0.03 1.23 3.98
N ALA A 103 -0.47 2.22 3.26
CA ALA A 103 -1.03 2.02 1.93
C ALA A 103 0.03 1.87 0.81
N PRO A 104 0.01 0.78 0.02
CA PRO A 104 0.86 0.59 -1.16
C PRO A 104 0.28 1.34 -2.37
N ILE A 105 0.23 2.66 -2.28
CA ILE A 105 -0.34 3.55 -3.30
C ILE A 105 0.69 4.61 -3.65
N SER A 106 0.97 4.76 -4.94
CA SER A 106 1.88 5.79 -5.44
C SER A 106 1.29 7.17 -5.19
N ILE A 107 2.12 8.10 -4.68
CA ILE A 107 1.68 9.49 -4.46
C ILE A 107 1.62 10.24 -5.80
N ASN A 108 2.62 10.04 -6.66
CA ASN A 108 2.77 10.82 -7.89
C ASN A 108 2.06 10.23 -9.11
N ASN A 109 1.76 8.93 -9.11
CA ASN A 109 1.16 8.26 -10.27
C ASN A 109 -0.36 8.05 -10.12
N GLU A 110 -0.98 8.64 -9.10
CA GLU A 110 -2.39 8.48 -8.80
C GLU A 110 -3.07 9.83 -8.58
N ASN A 111 -4.36 9.93 -8.90
CA ASN A 111 -5.10 11.19 -8.82
C ASN A 111 -5.74 11.38 -7.43
N TRP A 112 -4.90 11.68 -6.43
CA TRP A 112 -5.32 11.89 -5.05
C TRP A 112 -6.34 13.02 -4.87
N ARG A 113 -6.31 14.05 -5.73
CA ARG A 113 -7.24 15.19 -5.64
C ARG A 113 -8.67 14.78 -5.98
N ASP A 114 -8.85 13.98 -7.03
CA ASP A 114 -10.18 13.50 -7.39
C ASP A 114 -10.70 12.47 -6.39
N VAL A 115 -9.83 11.58 -5.89
CA VAL A 115 -10.16 10.66 -4.79
C VAL A 115 -10.56 11.45 -3.53
N ARG A 116 -9.90 12.57 -3.22
CA ARG A 116 -10.25 13.38 -2.04
C ARG A 116 -11.67 13.96 -2.12
N LYS A 117 -12.13 14.37 -3.30
CA LYS A 117 -13.49 14.92 -3.48
C LYS A 117 -14.59 13.92 -3.14
N MET A 118 -14.28 12.62 -3.17
CA MET A 118 -15.23 11.54 -2.92
C MET A 118 -15.47 11.24 -1.44
N VAL A 119 -14.77 11.92 -0.54
CA VAL A 119 -14.91 11.72 0.91
C VAL A 119 -15.48 13.01 1.51
N ALA A 120 -16.70 12.96 2.02
CA ALA A 120 -17.38 14.14 2.55
C ALA A 120 -16.70 14.70 3.81
N GLY A 121 -16.16 13.82 4.65
CA GLY A 121 -15.54 14.16 5.93
C GLY A 121 -14.03 13.89 5.97
N ARG A 122 -13.60 13.17 7.01
CA ARG A 122 -12.18 12.91 7.31
C ARG A 122 -11.61 11.87 6.35
N PHE A 123 -10.60 12.27 5.59
CA PHE A 123 -9.76 11.36 4.82
C PHE A 123 -8.39 11.33 5.48
N ILE A 124 -8.01 10.19 6.05
CA ILE A 124 -6.79 10.01 6.82
C ILE A 124 -5.84 9.05 6.10
N ASN A 125 -4.59 9.46 5.94
CA ASN A 125 -3.48 8.60 5.56
C ASN A 125 -2.61 8.31 6.79
N VAL A 126 -2.51 7.06 7.19
CA VAL A 126 -1.67 6.58 8.29
C VAL A 126 -0.44 5.93 7.70
N TYR A 127 0.74 6.45 8.06
CA TYR A 127 2.01 6.01 7.49
C TYR A 127 3.07 5.76 8.57
N ALA A 128 4.06 4.93 8.24
CA ALA A 128 5.22 4.67 9.08
C ALA A 128 6.48 4.67 8.21
N THR A 129 7.43 5.54 8.53
CA THR A 129 8.65 5.75 7.74
C THR A 129 9.62 4.57 7.78
N ASN A 130 9.50 3.73 8.83
CA ASN A 130 10.30 2.53 9.05
C ASN A 130 9.67 1.24 8.49
N ASP A 131 8.57 1.34 7.72
CA ASP A 131 7.96 0.18 7.08
C ASP A 131 8.87 -0.36 5.96
N TRP A 132 9.72 -1.30 6.36
CA TRP A 132 10.70 -1.95 5.49
C TRP A 132 10.05 -2.81 4.39
N THR A 133 8.86 -3.36 4.61
CA THR A 133 8.21 -4.21 3.59
C THR A 133 7.79 -3.38 2.40
N LEU A 134 7.15 -2.23 2.64
CA LEU A 134 6.87 -1.27 1.58
C LEU A 134 8.15 -0.64 1.04
N GLY A 135 9.09 -0.32 1.93
CA GLY A 135 10.38 0.26 1.58
C GLY A 135 11.24 -0.63 0.69
N VAL A 136 11.15 -1.95 0.75
CA VAL A 136 11.93 -2.90 -0.06
C VAL A 136 11.12 -3.42 -1.25
N ALA A 137 9.89 -3.89 -1.03
CA ALA A 137 9.08 -4.49 -2.11
C ALA A 137 8.69 -3.46 -3.18
N PHE A 138 8.46 -2.20 -2.79
CA PHE A 138 8.07 -1.15 -3.74
C PHE A 138 9.23 -0.26 -4.20
N ARG A 139 10.36 -0.18 -3.47
CA ARG A 139 11.57 0.49 -4.02
C ARG A 139 12.35 -0.40 -4.98
N ALA A 140 12.32 -1.73 -4.81
CA ALA A 140 12.88 -2.66 -5.79
C ALA A 140 12.20 -2.52 -7.15
N SER A 141 10.89 -2.21 -7.14
CA SER A 141 10.20 -1.60 -8.27
C SER A 141 10.65 -0.14 -8.43
N LEU A 142 11.81 0.10 -9.05
CA LEU A 142 12.48 1.41 -9.33
C LEU A 142 11.59 2.54 -9.92
N LEU A 143 10.29 2.31 -10.07
CA LEU A 143 9.26 3.15 -10.69
C LEU A 143 8.33 3.86 -9.68
N SER A 144 8.35 3.51 -8.39
CA SER A 144 7.49 4.20 -7.40
C SER A 144 8.17 5.44 -6.82
N GLN A 145 7.74 6.62 -7.29
CA GLN A 145 8.13 7.91 -6.73
C GLN A 145 7.31 8.18 -5.46
N GLY A 146 7.63 7.46 -4.38
CA GLY A 146 6.99 7.60 -3.06
C GLY A 146 5.66 6.84 -2.88
N LEU A 147 5.43 6.33 -1.67
CA LEU A 147 4.22 5.58 -1.31
C LEU A 147 3.52 6.21 -0.10
N ALA A 148 2.20 6.29 -0.16
CA ALA A 148 1.39 6.86 0.93
C ALA A 148 1.58 6.14 2.29
N GLY A 149 1.93 4.85 2.29
CA GLY A 149 2.15 4.08 3.52
C GLY A 149 3.45 4.36 4.27
N ILE A 150 4.42 5.06 3.66
CA ILE A 150 5.75 5.30 4.26
C ILE A 150 6.13 6.77 4.37
N GLN A 151 5.28 7.67 3.88
CA GLN A 151 5.51 9.11 3.88
C GLN A 151 4.16 9.84 3.75
N PRO A 152 4.08 11.11 4.15
CA PRO A 152 2.87 11.90 3.97
C PRO A 152 2.55 12.12 2.48
N VAL A 153 1.25 12.21 2.16
CA VAL A 153 0.75 12.50 0.80
C VAL A 153 0.74 14.01 0.51
N CYS A 154 0.60 14.85 1.54
CA CYS A 154 0.65 16.32 1.43
C CYS A 154 -0.41 16.92 0.48
N ILE A 155 -1.61 16.32 0.42
CA ILE A 155 -2.73 16.82 -0.39
C ILE A 155 -3.75 17.52 0.51
N PRO A 156 -4.16 18.76 0.21
CA PRO A 156 -5.15 19.48 1.01
C PRO A 156 -6.42 18.66 1.24
N GLY A 157 -6.84 18.60 2.51
CA GLY A 157 -8.00 17.83 2.95
C GLY A 157 -7.71 16.37 3.31
N ILE A 158 -6.52 15.84 3.01
CA ILE A 158 -6.05 14.54 3.52
C ILE A 158 -5.23 14.79 4.78
N GLN A 159 -5.61 14.14 5.87
CA GLN A 159 -4.91 14.19 7.15
C GLN A 159 -3.83 13.10 7.17
N ASP A 160 -2.56 13.49 7.11
CA ASP A 160 -1.44 12.56 7.29
C ASP A 160 -1.16 12.34 8.79
N VAL A 161 -1.05 11.08 9.21
CA VAL A 161 -0.80 10.67 10.61
C VAL A 161 0.40 9.72 10.65
N ASP A 162 1.46 10.17 11.30
CA ASP A 162 2.66 9.38 11.54
C ASP A 162 2.46 8.41 12.72
N VAL A 163 2.73 7.14 12.48
CA VAL A 163 2.71 6.07 13.49
C VAL A 163 4.03 5.31 13.53
N THR A 164 5.12 5.88 13.02
CA THR A 164 6.48 5.29 13.02
C THR A 164 6.87 4.79 14.41
N ASP A 165 6.60 5.55 15.47
CA ASP A 165 6.93 5.17 16.85
C ASP A 165 6.04 4.05 17.43
N MET A 166 4.93 3.72 16.76
CA MET A 166 3.99 2.69 17.19
C MET A 166 4.19 1.38 16.42
N VAL A 167 4.77 1.44 15.23
CA VAL A 167 4.81 0.34 14.25
C VAL A 167 6.26 -0.03 14.00
N GLU A 168 6.62 -1.28 14.26
CA GLU A 168 7.99 -1.80 14.06
C GLU A 168 8.23 -2.26 12.59
N GLY A 169 7.15 -2.47 11.84
CA GLY A 169 7.17 -2.87 10.43
C GLY A 169 5.77 -3.21 9.90
N HIS A 170 5.62 -3.54 8.61
CA HIS A 170 4.31 -3.66 7.95
C HIS A 170 3.33 -4.61 8.66
N SER A 171 3.77 -5.78 9.08
CA SER A 171 2.90 -6.74 9.77
C SER A 171 2.44 -6.24 11.14
N SER A 172 3.17 -5.31 11.75
CA SER A 172 2.83 -4.80 13.08
C SER A 172 1.58 -3.94 13.13
N TYR A 173 1.20 -3.36 11.98
CA TYR A 173 -0.10 -2.71 11.83
C TYR A 173 -1.25 -3.62 12.25
N LEU A 174 -1.22 -4.94 11.98
CA LEU A 174 -2.33 -5.84 12.28
C LEU A 174 -2.71 -5.86 13.77
N TRP A 175 -1.71 -5.89 14.65
CA TRP A 175 -1.95 -5.90 16.10
C TRP A 175 -1.97 -4.50 16.72
N LYS A 176 -1.46 -3.48 16.02
CA LYS A 176 -1.57 -2.06 16.39
C LYS A 176 -2.82 -1.37 15.86
N THR A 177 -3.58 -1.99 14.95
CA THR A 177 -4.72 -1.34 14.28
C THR A 177 -5.72 -0.77 15.28
N GLN A 178 -6.05 -1.51 16.36
CA GLN A 178 -6.93 -0.98 17.39
C GLN A 178 -6.39 0.31 18.02
N GLN A 179 -5.13 0.31 18.48
CA GLN A 179 -4.48 1.49 19.08
C GLN A 179 -4.39 2.66 18.10
N ILE A 180 -4.16 2.37 16.81
CA ILE A 180 -4.17 3.37 15.75
C ILE A 180 -5.56 3.98 15.61
N LEU A 181 -6.61 3.16 15.49
CA LEU A 181 -7.99 3.64 15.33
C LEU A 181 -8.48 4.44 16.55
N GLU A 182 -8.12 4.02 17.76
CA GLU A 182 -8.38 4.76 19.00
C GLU A 182 -7.69 6.14 18.95
N LYS A 183 -6.40 6.19 18.57
CA LYS A 183 -5.65 7.45 18.39
C LYS A 183 -6.26 8.38 17.32
N LEU A 184 -6.90 7.82 16.29
CA LEU A 184 -7.54 8.61 15.24
C LEU A 184 -8.84 9.27 15.70
N GLU A 185 -9.45 8.79 16.79
CA GLU A 185 -10.72 9.28 17.34
C GLU A 185 -11.79 9.44 16.25
N LEU A 186 -12.06 8.37 15.49
CA LEU A 186 -12.95 8.43 14.34
C LEU A 186 -14.39 8.79 14.69
N ASP A 187 -14.82 8.55 15.92
CA ASP A 187 -16.18 8.87 16.40
C ASP A 187 -16.37 10.37 16.67
N ASN A 188 -15.27 11.13 16.79
CA ASN A 188 -15.37 12.57 16.98
C ASN A 188 -15.89 13.24 15.70
N SER A 189 -16.94 14.05 15.87
CA SER A 189 -17.66 14.70 14.78
C SER A 189 -16.93 15.90 14.16
N TYR A 190 -15.72 16.24 14.62
CA TYR A 190 -14.99 17.40 14.10
C TYR A 190 -14.71 17.22 12.59
N PRO A 191 -15.35 18.00 11.70
CA PRO A 191 -14.87 18.12 10.35
C PRO A 191 -13.49 18.79 10.45
N VAL A 192 -12.49 18.25 9.76
CA VAL A 192 -11.12 18.77 9.82
C VAL A 192 -11.12 20.22 9.33
N PHE A 193 -11.21 21.15 10.27
CA PHE A 193 -10.83 22.55 10.13
C PHE A 193 -9.75 22.83 11.16
N ARG A 194 -8.56 22.29 10.95
CA ARG A 194 -7.33 22.87 11.48
C ARG A 194 -6.34 23.04 10.34
N ASN A 195 -6.59 24.07 9.54
CA ASN A 195 -5.49 24.90 9.06
C ASN A 195 -5.37 26.05 10.06
N ALA A 196 -4.36 26.01 10.91
CA ALA A 196 -3.88 27.19 11.61
C ALA A 196 -2.39 27.00 11.91
N LEU A 197 -1.60 27.60 11.01
CA LEU A 197 -0.20 28.05 11.11
C LEU A 197 0.89 26.98 11.02
#